data_AF-A0A1F8CU50-F1
#
_entry.id   AF-A0A1F8CU50-F1
#
_cell.length_a   1.000
_cell.length_b   1.000
_cell.length_c   1.000
_cell.angle_alpha   90.00
_cell.angle_beta   90.00
_cell.angle_gamma   90.00
#
_symmetry.space_group_name_H-M   'P 1'
#
loop_
_entity.id
_entity.type
_entity.pdbx_description
1 polymer ?
#
loop_
_entity_poly.entity_id
_entity_poly.type
_entity_poly.pdbx_seq_one_letter_code
_entity_poly.pdbx_strand_id
1 'polypeptide(L)'
;MTTDKLQKFKEDFFLTLRDPKLGKDRIKKALSNPEQNLHQYLALWLAISKESQFVYPSQGLLFTPYDYLTYSSLQMLPQETLVKTLRLRRFFLEMFNHPYRLHYLAIANRQKFIPPPQLKSPVFSHAAKSGISLSIGDLGVNVTGSDKPRTSRTERYAQGPFIKLGKYARSVFVGSSSPDVWNSAPAIATMAASHCLTAIPRNGTTSSVQRQADLAHETFTWLKNIANEILSKRTDKAKVIKLWQHNVMGTLEANPEKAFVRAKALYQAGVRTFRVYSPEPGIEPITTTLALRKKYQNKIEIFTGQITDVAQAQKAESAGANGIFIGIGGGGRCITGVRSGSVINWPELVWNLRGQIKIPVIVEGGASDHVAVSLLLGASAISVSRAVSGGTLESPGGALYCVGKSGKLFKPYGGEASARTKYLDGKLLPFNIPSFVEGETTSAEMSYVKHLYPTLTYNLHYLFEDAILAMVFRNANSISELHSINPSPLRRSTSFDFFQRNTH
;
A
#
# COMPACT_ATOMS: atom_id res chain seq x y z
N MET A 1 -21.78 13.37 -15.46
CA MET A 1 -20.92 13.60 -16.63
C MET A 1 -21.72 13.11 -17.82
N THR A 2 -21.88 13.92 -18.86
CA THR A 2 -22.61 13.53 -20.06
C THR A 2 -21.89 12.38 -20.78
N THR A 3 -22.62 11.58 -21.54
CA THR A 3 -22.08 10.43 -22.30
C THR A 3 -20.97 10.89 -23.26
N ASP A 4 -21.17 11.99 -23.99
CA ASP A 4 -20.19 12.53 -24.93
C ASP A 4 -18.89 12.96 -24.25
N LYS A 5 -18.97 13.56 -23.06
CA LYS A 5 -17.79 13.98 -22.30
C LYS A 5 -17.01 12.77 -21.78
N LEU A 6 -17.71 11.71 -21.36
CA LEU A 6 -17.07 10.46 -20.95
C LEU A 6 -16.37 9.78 -22.13
N GLN A 7 -17.00 9.78 -23.31
CA GLN A 7 -16.42 9.22 -24.53
C GLN A 7 -15.15 9.96 -24.96
N LYS A 8 -15.14 11.30 -24.92
CA LYS A 8 -13.91 12.08 -25.17
C LYS A 8 -12.78 11.76 -24.20
N PHE A 9 -13.09 11.57 -22.90
CA PHE A 9 -12.09 11.13 -21.94
C PHE A 9 -11.63 9.68 -22.18
N LYS A 10 -12.52 8.81 -22.68
CA LYS A 10 -12.14 7.46 -23.07
C LYS A 10 -11.11 7.49 -24.20
N GLU A 11 -11.38 8.27 -25.24
CA GLU A 11 -10.49 8.47 -26.38
C GLU A 11 -9.13 9.06 -25.94
N ASP A 12 -9.11 10.13 -25.13
CA ASP A 12 -7.86 10.70 -24.60
C ASP A 12 -7.07 9.65 -23.81
N PHE A 13 -7.74 8.84 -22.97
CA PHE A 13 -7.08 7.83 -22.16
C PHE A 13 -6.40 6.75 -23.02
N PHE A 14 -7.10 6.21 -24.02
CA PHE A 14 -6.59 5.07 -24.80
C PHE A 14 -5.74 5.47 -26.00
N LEU A 15 -6.14 6.52 -26.73
CA LEU A 15 -5.54 6.89 -28.02
C LEU A 15 -4.47 7.97 -27.88
N THR A 16 -4.41 8.71 -26.76
CA THR A 16 -3.43 9.78 -26.55
C THR A 16 -2.52 9.50 -25.37
N LEU A 17 -3.04 9.40 -24.16
CA LEU A 17 -2.22 9.24 -22.96
C LEU A 17 -1.45 7.92 -22.96
N ARG A 18 -2.09 6.82 -23.36
CA ARG A 18 -1.47 5.48 -23.38
C ARG A 18 -0.70 5.16 -24.65
N ASP A 19 -0.85 5.97 -25.70
CA ASP A 19 -0.05 5.78 -26.90
C ASP A 19 1.44 6.05 -26.56
N PRO A 20 2.39 5.17 -26.94
CA PRO A 20 3.78 5.32 -26.56
C PRO A 20 4.44 6.63 -27.01
N LYS A 21 4.05 7.15 -28.17
CA LYS A 21 4.62 8.39 -28.73
C LYS A 21 3.90 9.60 -28.16
N LEU A 22 2.57 9.66 -28.33
CA LEU A 22 1.76 10.81 -27.91
C LEU A 22 1.77 10.99 -26.39
N GLY A 23 1.72 9.90 -25.63
CA GLY A 23 1.83 9.92 -24.18
C GLY A 23 3.18 10.45 -23.73
N LYS A 24 4.28 9.98 -24.31
CA LYS A 24 5.63 10.49 -24.03
C LYS A 24 5.76 11.98 -24.36
N ASP A 25 5.25 12.41 -25.51
CA ASP A 25 5.31 13.80 -25.95
C ASP A 25 4.44 14.71 -25.07
N ARG A 26 3.27 14.24 -24.63
CA ARG A 26 2.41 14.91 -23.65
C ARG A 26 3.16 15.19 -22.34
N ILE A 27 3.86 14.17 -21.82
CA ILE A 27 4.60 14.29 -20.55
C ILE A 27 5.81 15.22 -20.70
N LYS A 28 6.58 15.09 -21.79
CA LYS A 28 7.68 16.02 -22.11
C LYS A 28 7.19 17.45 -22.24
N LYS A 29 6.07 17.68 -22.93
CA LYS A 29 5.48 19.01 -23.09
C LYS A 29 5.04 19.59 -21.75
N ALA A 30 4.39 18.79 -20.90
CA ALA A 30 3.97 19.21 -19.57
C ALA A 30 5.16 19.60 -18.66
N LEU A 31 6.32 18.98 -18.86
CA LEU A 31 7.53 19.21 -18.08
C LEU A 31 8.55 20.14 -18.76
N SER A 32 8.25 20.64 -19.97
CA SER A 32 9.16 21.50 -20.73
C SER A 32 9.58 22.77 -19.98
N ASN A 33 8.63 23.46 -19.34
CA ASN A 33 8.95 24.66 -18.54
C ASN A 33 9.69 24.32 -17.23
N PRO A 34 9.21 23.37 -16.38
CA PRO A 34 9.97 22.96 -15.19
C PRO A 34 11.42 22.53 -15.51
N GLU A 35 11.63 21.78 -16.60
CA GLU A 35 12.93 21.21 -16.93
C GLU A 35 13.93 22.23 -17.52
N GLN A 36 13.51 23.46 -17.84
CA GLN A 36 14.42 24.54 -18.23
C GLN A 36 15.34 24.97 -17.07
N ASN A 37 14.86 24.90 -15.83
CA ASN A 37 15.65 25.18 -14.63
C ASN A 37 15.69 23.94 -13.74
N LEU A 38 16.61 23.02 -14.04
CA LEU A 38 16.76 21.77 -13.31
C LEU A 38 17.08 21.97 -11.82
N HIS A 39 17.81 23.03 -11.47
CA HIS A 39 18.10 23.34 -10.08
C HIS A 39 16.81 23.58 -9.29
N GLN A 40 15.90 24.41 -9.81
CA GLN A 40 14.62 24.67 -9.18
C GLN A 40 13.69 23.45 -9.23
N TYR A 41 13.64 22.74 -10.36
CA TYR A 41 12.76 21.59 -10.54
C TYR A 41 13.12 20.41 -9.61
N LEU A 42 14.41 20.17 -9.42
CA LEU A 42 14.90 19.08 -8.57
C LEU A 42 15.08 19.49 -7.11
N ALA A 43 14.93 20.77 -6.75
CA ALA A 43 15.24 21.30 -5.41
C ALA A 43 14.58 20.50 -4.28
N LEU A 44 13.27 20.22 -4.37
CA LEU A 44 12.55 19.46 -3.34
C LEU A 44 13.04 18.02 -3.22
N TRP A 45 13.40 17.39 -4.33
CA TRP A 45 13.93 16.03 -4.35
C TRP A 45 15.35 15.98 -3.79
N LEU A 46 16.20 16.94 -4.15
CA LEU A 46 17.56 17.04 -3.62
C LEU A 46 17.56 17.39 -2.12
N ALA A 47 16.60 18.18 -1.64
CA ALA A 47 16.48 18.55 -0.23
C ALA A 47 16.28 17.33 0.69
N ILE A 48 15.49 16.34 0.25
CA ILE A 48 15.25 15.10 1.01
C ILE A 48 16.30 14.01 0.75
N SER A 49 17.18 14.21 -0.24
CA SER A 49 18.19 13.23 -0.68
C SER A 49 19.48 13.36 0.12
N LYS A 50 19.37 13.34 1.44
CA LYS A 50 20.48 13.50 2.38
C LYS A 50 20.42 12.44 3.46
N GLU A 51 21.48 12.31 4.24
CA GLU A 51 21.48 11.49 5.45
C GLU A 51 20.45 11.99 6.46
N SER A 52 19.94 11.08 7.29
CA SER A 52 18.75 11.32 8.12
C SER A 52 18.87 12.48 9.11
N GLN A 53 20.07 12.87 9.53
CA GLN A 53 20.29 14.00 10.44
C GLN A 53 20.03 15.37 9.78
N PHE A 54 20.02 15.43 8.45
CA PHE A 54 19.82 16.67 7.68
C PHE A 54 18.41 16.80 7.08
N VAL A 55 17.51 15.87 7.38
CA VAL A 55 16.16 15.81 6.79
C VAL A 55 15.11 15.74 7.90
N TYR A 56 14.15 16.65 7.82
CA TYR A 56 13.00 16.74 8.72
C TYR A 56 11.81 17.34 7.98
N PRO A 57 10.56 16.89 8.25
CA PRO A 57 10.18 15.78 9.12
C PRO A 57 10.30 14.40 8.44
N SER A 58 10.28 14.33 7.12
CA SER A 58 10.65 13.12 6.36
C SER A 58 12.00 12.55 6.81
N GLN A 59 12.18 11.25 6.60
CA GLN A 59 13.43 10.56 6.90
C GLN A 59 14.38 10.64 5.71
N GLY A 60 15.63 11.06 5.97
CA GLY A 60 16.73 10.91 5.02
C GLY A 60 17.22 9.47 4.94
N LEU A 61 18.42 9.25 4.42
CA LEU A 61 19.05 7.93 4.45
C LEU A 61 19.52 7.65 5.88
N LEU A 62 18.93 6.65 6.54
CA LEU A 62 19.12 6.38 7.97
C LEU A 62 19.96 5.12 8.21
N PHE A 63 21.04 5.28 8.96
CA PHE A 63 21.88 4.18 9.46
C PHE A 63 21.70 3.99 10.96
N THR A 64 21.90 2.77 11.43
CA THR A 64 21.91 2.43 12.85
C THR A 64 23.09 1.52 13.20
N PRO A 65 23.53 1.47 14.46
CA PRO A 65 24.58 0.54 14.90
C PRO A 65 24.25 -0.95 14.69
N TYR A 66 22.99 -1.29 14.40
CA TYR A 66 22.51 -2.66 14.15
C TYR A 66 22.41 -3.00 12.67
N ASP A 67 22.94 -2.14 11.80
CA ASP A 67 23.05 -2.43 10.38
C ASP A 67 24.29 -3.28 10.13
N TYR A 68 24.09 -4.49 9.62
CA TYR A 68 25.16 -5.38 9.17
C TYR A 68 25.32 -5.36 7.64
N LEU A 69 24.74 -4.37 6.97
CA LEU A 69 24.78 -4.22 5.52
C LEU A 69 26.10 -3.56 5.11
N THR A 70 26.91 -4.26 4.33
CA THR A 70 28.16 -3.72 3.80
C THR A 70 27.91 -2.90 2.53
N TYR A 71 28.49 -1.70 2.46
CA TYR A 71 28.47 -0.83 1.30
C TYR A 71 29.85 -0.16 1.13
N SER A 72 30.23 0.17 -0.10
CA SER A 72 31.53 0.79 -0.40
C SER A 72 31.50 2.32 -0.34
N SER A 73 30.37 2.93 -0.73
CA SER A 73 30.18 4.37 -0.71
C SER A 73 28.70 4.74 -0.73
N LEU A 74 28.42 6.03 -0.50
CA LEU A 74 27.11 6.63 -0.79
C LEU A 74 27.16 7.28 -2.17
N GLN A 75 26.07 7.14 -2.92
CA GLN A 75 25.95 7.67 -4.27
C GLN A 75 24.64 8.42 -4.45
N MET A 76 24.73 9.63 -4.97
CA MET A 76 23.58 10.39 -5.47
C MET A 76 23.25 9.92 -6.89
N LEU A 77 21.96 9.76 -7.21
CA LEU A 77 21.56 9.47 -8.58
C LEU A 77 21.90 10.65 -9.52
N PRO A 78 22.39 10.38 -10.74
CA PRO A 78 22.60 11.43 -11.74
C PRO A 78 21.32 12.21 -12.03
N GLN A 79 21.43 13.52 -12.23
CA GLN A 79 20.28 14.39 -12.53
C GLN A 79 19.45 13.89 -13.72
N GLU A 80 20.10 13.37 -14.76
CA GLU A 80 19.42 12.79 -15.91
C GLU A 80 18.50 11.61 -15.51
N THR A 81 18.98 10.75 -14.61
CA THR A 81 18.21 9.62 -14.07
C THR A 81 17.02 10.14 -13.26
N LEU A 82 17.20 11.20 -12.47
CA LEU A 82 16.12 11.83 -11.72
C LEU A 82 15.04 12.39 -12.63
N VAL A 83 15.41 13.15 -13.67
CA VAL A 83 14.46 13.69 -14.65
C VAL A 83 13.67 12.57 -15.32
N LYS A 84 14.35 11.50 -15.75
CA LYS A 84 13.70 10.32 -16.33
C LYS A 84 12.75 9.61 -15.35
N THR A 85 13.15 9.49 -14.08
CA THR A 85 12.31 8.94 -13.00
C THR A 85 11.06 9.79 -12.77
N LEU A 86 11.21 11.11 -12.73
CA LEU A 86 10.10 12.04 -12.50
C LEU A 86 9.14 12.11 -13.68
N ARG A 87 9.64 12.00 -14.93
CA ARG A 87 8.78 11.83 -16.12
C ARG A 87 7.95 10.55 -16.04
N LEU A 88 8.55 9.44 -15.60
CA LEU A 88 7.82 8.18 -15.42
C LEU A 88 6.77 8.29 -14.31
N ARG A 89 7.15 8.89 -13.18
CA ARG A 89 6.25 9.19 -12.07
C ARG A 89 5.05 10.03 -12.52
N ARG A 90 5.33 11.10 -13.26
CA ARG A 90 4.34 12.01 -13.85
C ARG A 90 3.33 11.25 -14.71
N PHE A 91 3.82 10.39 -15.61
CA PHE A 91 2.98 9.60 -16.50
C PHE A 91 1.96 8.75 -15.73
N PHE A 92 2.42 7.99 -14.75
CA PHE A 92 1.52 7.15 -13.95
C PHE A 92 0.55 7.96 -13.10
N LEU A 93 0.98 9.10 -12.53
CA LEU A 93 0.09 10.00 -11.81
C LEU A 93 -1.02 10.57 -12.72
N GLU A 94 -0.70 10.96 -13.95
CA GLU A 94 -1.71 11.37 -14.93
C GLU A 94 -2.65 10.22 -15.28
N MET A 95 -2.13 9.00 -15.44
CA MET A 95 -2.96 7.83 -15.72
C MET A 95 -3.91 7.48 -14.56
N PHE A 96 -3.42 7.48 -13.32
CA PHE A 96 -4.22 7.16 -12.14
C PHE A 96 -5.30 8.20 -11.86
N ASN A 97 -5.02 9.47 -12.17
CA ASN A 97 -5.94 10.58 -11.95
C ASN A 97 -6.75 10.97 -13.19
N HIS A 98 -6.65 10.21 -14.27
CA HIS A 98 -7.33 10.55 -15.52
C HIS A 98 -8.86 10.65 -15.30
N PRO A 99 -9.57 11.67 -15.84
CA PRO A 99 -11.02 11.82 -15.63
C PRO A 99 -11.86 10.59 -16.00
N TYR A 100 -11.47 9.86 -17.06
CA TYR A 100 -12.10 8.59 -17.43
C TYR A 100 -11.99 7.54 -16.30
N ARG A 101 -10.81 7.43 -15.68
CA ARG A 101 -10.55 6.53 -14.57
C ARG A 101 -11.29 6.96 -13.29
N LEU A 102 -11.29 8.25 -12.99
CA LEU A 102 -11.99 8.82 -11.84
C LEU A 102 -13.51 8.67 -11.90
N HIS A 103 -14.08 8.55 -13.10
CA HIS A 103 -15.49 8.23 -13.26
C HIS A 103 -15.85 6.91 -12.56
N TYR A 104 -15.06 5.86 -12.78
CA TYR A 104 -15.28 4.55 -12.16
C TYR A 104 -14.97 4.55 -10.67
N LEU A 105 -13.96 5.30 -10.23
CA LEU A 105 -13.73 5.54 -8.80
C LEU A 105 -14.96 6.17 -8.15
N ALA A 106 -15.59 7.16 -8.80
CA ALA A 106 -16.78 7.82 -8.29
C ALA A 106 -18.01 6.89 -8.25
N ILE A 107 -18.15 5.98 -9.21
CA ILE A 107 -19.18 4.92 -9.18
C ILE A 107 -18.96 4.02 -7.97
N ALA A 108 -17.76 3.46 -7.80
CA ALA A 108 -17.42 2.63 -6.65
C ALA A 108 -17.62 3.38 -5.32
N ASN A 109 -17.36 4.69 -5.29
CA ASN A 109 -17.51 5.50 -4.08
C ASN A 109 -18.98 5.71 -3.68
N ARG A 110 -19.93 5.68 -4.62
CA ARG A 110 -21.37 5.80 -4.35
C ARG A 110 -22.00 4.49 -3.89
N GLN A 111 -21.37 3.37 -4.21
CA GLN A 111 -21.83 2.05 -3.79
C GLN A 111 -21.52 1.82 -2.30
N LYS A 112 -22.38 1.02 -1.65
CA LYS A 112 -22.06 0.44 -0.34
C LYS A 112 -20.98 -0.63 -0.54
N PHE A 113 -20.22 -0.92 0.52
CA PHE A 113 -19.34 -2.08 0.50
C PHE A 113 -20.20 -3.35 0.37
N ILE A 114 -19.80 -4.24 -0.54
CA ILE A 114 -20.43 -5.55 -0.74
C ILE A 114 -19.50 -6.58 -0.10
N PRO A 115 -19.88 -7.16 1.05
CA PRO A 115 -19.05 -8.15 1.72
C PRO A 115 -18.88 -9.41 0.88
N PRO A 116 -17.71 -10.08 0.92
CA PRO A 116 -17.54 -11.37 0.26
C PRO A 116 -18.59 -12.37 0.77
N PRO A 117 -19.39 -13.00 -0.10
CA PRO A 117 -20.42 -13.95 0.32
C PRO A 117 -19.79 -15.23 0.87
N GLN A 118 -20.51 -15.92 1.75
CA GLN A 118 -20.13 -17.28 2.16
C GLN A 118 -20.22 -18.22 0.95
N LEU A 119 -19.14 -18.93 0.64
CA LEU A 119 -19.01 -19.80 -0.53
C LEU A 119 -18.48 -21.17 -0.15
N LYS A 120 -18.67 -22.15 -1.04
CA LYS A 120 -18.03 -23.46 -0.92
C LYS A 120 -16.65 -23.45 -1.57
N SER A 121 -15.66 -23.97 -0.86
CA SER A 121 -14.32 -24.24 -1.38
C SER A 121 -13.93 -25.67 -1.00
N PRO A 122 -13.78 -26.57 -1.99
CA PRO A 122 -13.30 -27.92 -1.73
C PRO A 122 -11.94 -27.95 -1.04
N VAL A 123 -11.04 -27.00 -1.38
CA VAL A 123 -9.69 -26.96 -0.80
C VAL A 123 -9.71 -26.64 0.70
N PHE A 124 -10.47 -25.64 1.14
CA PHE A 124 -10.59 -25.32 2.57
C PHE A 124 -11.40 -26.37 3.32
N SER A 125 -12.45 -26.92 2.70
CA SER A 125 -13.24 -27.99 3.32
C SER A 125 -12.41 -29.24 3.55
N HIS A 126 -11.54 -29.61 2.60
CA HIS A 126 -10.63 -30.74 2.74
C HIS A 126 -9.52 -30.44 3.76
N ALA A 127 -8.89 -29.26 3.68
CA ALA A 127 -7.84 -28.87 4.61
C ALA A 127 -8.30 -28.93 6.07
N ALA A 128 -9.48 -28.36 6.36
CA ALA A 128 -10.10 -28.42 7.69
C ALA A 128 -10.37 -29.86 8.14
N LYS A 129 -10.94 -30.71 7.27
CA LYS A 129 -11.21 -32.12 7.58
C LYS A 129 -9.94 -32.95 7.82
N SER A 130 -8.88 -32.63 7.11
CA SER A 130 -7.61 -33.36 7.17
C SER A 130 -6.61 -32.78 8.19
N GLY A 131 -6.98 -31.71 8.92
CA GLY A 131 -6.08 -31.04 9.86
C GLY A 131 -4.87 -30.37 9.19
N ILE A 132 -5.00 -29.97 7.91
CA ILE A 132 -3.91 -29.36 7.13
C ILE A 132 -4.03 -27.84 7.21
N SER A 133 -2.94 -27.17 7.60
CA SER A 133 -2.79 -25.72 7.45
C SER A 133 -2.28 -25.38 6.05
N LEU A 134 -2.93 -24.43 5.37
CA LEU A 134 -2.55 -23.98 4.03
C LEU A 134 -1.91 -22.60 4.09
N SER A 135 -0.70 -22.46 3.53
CA SER A 135 -0.14 -21.17 3.21
C SER A 135 -0.77 -20.60 1.93
N ILE A 136 -0.55 -19.31 1.68
CA ILE A 136 -0.98 -18.70 0.42
C ILE A 136 -0.28 -19.31 -0.81
N GLY A 137 0.94 -19.82 -0.62
CA GLY A 137 1.70 -20.54 -1.64
C GLY A 137 1.09 -21.90 -1.96
N ASP A 138 0.35 -22.53 -1.06
CA ASP A 138 -0.32 -23.82 -1.33
C ASP A 138 -1.58 -23.67 -2.20
N LEU A 139 -1.96 -22.44 -2.50
CA LEU A 139 -3.20 -22.11 -3.21
C LEU A 139 -2.93 -21.68 -4.65
N GLY A 140 -3.57 -22.38 -5.57
CA GLY A 140 -3.65 -22.06 -6.98
C GLY A 140 -5.03 -21.55 -7.36
N VAL A 141 -5.17 -21.13 -8.62
CA VAL A 141 -6.44 -20.62 -9.13
C VAL A 141 -6.69 -21.10 -10.55
N ASN A 142 -7.88 -21.61 -10.80
CA ASN A 142 -8.33 -21.94 -12.15
C ASN A 142 -8.85 -20.72 -12.92
N VAL A 143 -8.69 -20.77 -14.25
CA VAL A 143 -9.40 -19.88 -15.17
C VAL A 143 -10.88 -20.24 -15.16
N THR A 144 -11.76 -19.25 -15.15
CA THR A 144 -13.22 -19.41 -15.21
C THR A 144 -13.81 -18.31 -16.08
N GLY A 145 -15.12 -18.38 -16.40
CA GLY A 145 -15.80 -17.29 -17.11
C GLY A 145 -15.63 -17.32 -18.65
N SER A 146 -15.24 -18.46 -19.22
CA SER A 146 -15.14 -18.68 -20.68
C SER A 146 -16.50 -18.70 -21.39
N ASP A 147 -17.58 -18.78 -20.61
CA ASP A 147 -18.97 -18.72 -21.04
C ASP A 147 -19.46 -17.29 -21.33
N LYS A 148 -18.69 -16.24 -20.98
CA LYS A 148 -19.04 -14.85 -21.30
C LYS A 148 -18.01 -14.19 -22.23
N PRO A 149 -18.38 -13.10 -22.93
CA PRO A 149 -17.46 -12.37 -23.80
C PRO A 149 -16.18 -11.92 -23.08
N ARG A 150 -15.09 -11.84 -23.83
CA ARG A 150 -13.78 -11.42 -23.30
C ARG A 150 -13.85 -10.02 -22.70
N THR A 151 -13.46 -9.89 -21.44
CA THR A 151 -13.20 -8.59 -20.83
C THR A 151 -11.85 -8.03 -21.29
N SER A 152 -11.83 -6.79 -21.79
CA SER A 152 -10.60 -6.12 -22.19
C SER A 152 -9.73 -5.77 -20.97
N ARG A 153 -8.45 -6.19 -20.98
CA ARG A 153 -7.47 -5.84 -19.95
C ARG A 153 -7.27 -4.33 -19.84
N THR A 154 -7.19 -3.66 -20.99
CA THR A 154 -6.93 -2.22 -21.05
C THR A 154 -8.12 -1.42 -20.55
N GLU A 155 -9.34 -1.85 -20.90
CA GLU A 155 -10.58 -1.28 -20.37
C GLU A 155 -10.68 -1.51 -18.86
N ARG A 156 -10.45 -2.75 -18.41
CA ARG A 156 -10.52 -3.12 -16.99
C ARG A 156 -9.53 -2.31 -16.15
N TYR A 157 -8.33 -2.07 -16.66
CA TYR A 157 -7.33 -1.20 -16.04
C TYR A 157 -7.85 0.24 -15.85
N ALA A 158 -8.47 0.81 -16.88
CA ALA A 158 -9.03 2.16 -16.82
C ALA A 158 -10.11 2.27 -15.74
N GLN A 159 -10.99 1.26 -15.68
CA GLN A 159 -12.05 1.13 -14.69
C GLN A 159 -11.51 0.81 -13.28
N GLY A 160 -10.29 0.29 -13.20
CA GLY A 160 -9.53 -0.02 -12.00
C GLY A 160 -9.91 -1.32 -11.33
N PRO A 161 -9.10 -1.74 -10.35
CA PRO A 161 -9.57 -2.56 -9.25
C PRO A 161 -10.01 -1.63 -8.11
N PHE A 162 -11.11 -0.90 -8.28
CA PHE A 162 -11.66 -0.06 -7.21
C PHE A 162 -12.65 -0.82 -6.34
N ILE A 163 -12.63 -0.55 -5.05
CA ILE A 163 -13.56 -1.09 -4.06
C ILE A 163 -13.88 -0.05 -2.99
N LYS A 164 -15.08 -0.12 -2.40
CA LYS A 164 -15.45 0.65 -1.21
C LYS A 164 -14.65 0.15 0.00
N LEU A 165 -13.48 0.74 0.23
CA LEU A 165 -12.59 0.37 1.32
C LEU A 165 -12.83 1.32 2.49
N GLY A 166 -13.80 1.02 3.35
CA GLY A 166 -14.22 1.88 4.45
C GLY A 166 -15.23 2.95 4.00
N LYS A 167 -15.02 4.22 4.37
CA LYS A 167 -15.94 5.32 4.01
C LYS A 167 -15.80 5.73 2.54
N TYR A 168 -14.64 5.49 1.92
CA TYR A 168 -14.34 5.95 0.57
C TYR A 168 -13.97 4.78 -0.34
N ALA A 169 -14.22 4.91 -1.65
CA ALA A 169 -13.64 3.98 -2.61
C ALA A 169 -12.16 4.27 -2.81
N ARG A 170 -11.39 3.20 -2.94
CA ARG A 170 -9.93 3.20 -3.06
C ARG A 170 -9.51 2.08 -4.00
N SER A 171 -8.26 2.11 -4.44
CA SER A 171 -7.63 0.95 -5.08
C SER A 171 -7.42 -0.18 -4.06
N VAL A 172 -7.18 -1.40 -4.53
CA VAL A 172 -6.98 -2.61 -3.69
C VAL A 172 -5.60 -2.71 -3.03
N PHE A 173 -4.78 -1.66 -3.08
CA PHE A 173 -3.46 -1.66 -2.42
C PHE A 173 -3.41 -0.59 -1.33
N VAL A 174 -2.78 -0.92 -0.21
CA VAL A 174 -2.68 -0.08 0.98
C VAL A 174 -1.22 0.06 1.38
N GLY A 175 -0.70 1.27 1.48
CA GLY A 175 0.61 1.51 2.06
C GLY A 175 0.59 1.17 3.55
N SER A 176 1.49 0.28 3.97
CA SER A 176 1.67 -0.12 5.37
C SER A 176 2.17 1.03 6.26
N SER A 177 2.49 0.72 7.52
CA SER A 177 3.07 1.63 8.51
C SER A 177 4.58 1.44 8.70
N SER A 178 5.28 0.82 7.76
CA SER A 178 6.72 0.56 7.88
C SER A 178 7.54 1.84 7.74
N PRO A 179 8.33 2.27 8.75
CA PRO A 179 9.00 3.57 8.74
C PRO A 179 10.08 3.68 7.66
N ASP A 180 10.83 2.62 7.38
CA ASP A 180 11.90 2.63 6.37
C ASP A 180 11.40 2.76 4.91
N VAL A 181 10.08 2.79 4.72
CA VAL A 181 9.43 3.00 3.42
C VAL A 181 8.51 4.21 3.45
N TRP A 182 7.70 4.34 4.51
CA TRP A 182 6.62 5.32 4.59
C TRP A 182 6.95 6.53 5.45
N ASN A 183 8.10 6.59 6.13
CA ASN A 183 8.57 7.82 6.79
C ASN A 183 9.11 8.84 5.78
N SER A 184 8.31 9.12 4.75
CA SER A 184 8.65 9.98 3.63
C SER A 184 7.36 10.59 3.07
N ALA A 185 7.24 11.91 3.22
CA ALA A 185 6.12 12.67 2.71
C ALA A 185 5.86 12.47 1.21
N PRO A 186 6.88 12.45 0.31
CA PRO A 186 6.63 12.15 -1.10
C PRO A 186 6.15 10.71 -1.35
N ALA A 187 6.58 9.71 -0.57
CA ALA A 187 6.04 8.35 -0.70
C ALA A 187 4.56 8.29 -0.33
N ILE A 188 4.21 8.83 0.84
CA ILE A 188 2.83 8.87 1.33
C ILE A 188 1.96 9.67 0.35
N ALA A 189 2.38 10.87 -0.04
CA ALA A 189 1.62 11.72 -0.96
C ALA A 189 1.43 11.07 -2.34
N THR A 190 2.45 10.40 -2.88
CA THR A 190 2.38 9.73 -4.18
C THR A 190 1.43 8.53 -4.14
N MET A 191 1.47 7.72 -3.07
CA MET A 191 0.55 6.60 -2.87
C MET A 191 -0.90 7.09 -2.70
N ALA A 192 -1.12 8.13 -1.89
CA ALA A 192 -2.43 8.74 -1.67
C ALA A 192 -3.01 9.36 -2.97
N ALA A 193 -2.15 10.03 -3.75
CA ALA A 193 -2.50 10.58 -5.08
C ALA A 193 -2.75 9.51 -6.14
N SER A 194 -2.33 8.26 -5.88
CA SER A 194 -2.63 7.09 -6.71
C SER A 194 -3.93 6.37 -6.30
N HIS A 195 -4.74 7.01 -5.45
CA HIS A 195 -6.00 6.49 -4.90
C HIS A 195 -5.86 5.25 -4.01
N CYS A 196 -4.69 5.04 -3.43
CA CYS A 196 -4.42 3.99 -2.46
C CYS A 196 -4.40 4.57 -1.04
N LEU A 197 -4.99 3.87 -0.07
CA LEU A 197 -4.81 4.20 1.35
C LEU A 197 -3.33 4.05 1.71
N THR A 198 -2.77 4.89 2.58
CA THR A 198 -1.39 4.76 3.03
C THR A 198 -1.20 5.30 4.43
N ALA A 199 -0.38 4.63 5.23
CA ALA A 199 -0.20 4.96 6.62
C ALA A 199 1.04 5.83 6.87
N ILE A 200 0.89 6.84 7.73
CA ILE A 200 1.99 7.52 8.39
C ILE A 200 2.43 6.59 9.54
N PRO A 201 3.72 6.17 9.57
CA PRO A 201 4.23 5.26 10.60
C PRO A 201 4.14 5.89 12.00
N ARG A 202 4.22 5.08 13.06
CA ARG A 202 4.23 5.54 14.46
C ARG A 202 5.46 5.10 15.27
N ASN A 203 6.40 4.44 14.61
CA ASN A 203 7.61 3.82 15.15
C ASN A 203 8.86 4.43 14.48
N GLY A 204 10.03 4.00 14.92
CA GLY A 204 11.29 4.63 14.54
C GLY A 204 11.30 6.10 14.97
N THR A 205 11.75 7.00 14.10
CA THR A 205 11.78 8.44 14.41
C THR A 205 10.38 9.04 14.61
N THR A 206 9.31 8.39 14.11
CA THR A 206 7.91 8.81 14.30
C THR A 206 7.27 8.32 15.60
N SER A 207 8.04 7.66 16.46
CA SER A 207 7.66 7.43 17.87
C SER A 207 7.35 8.76 18.57
N SER A 208 8.05 9.84 18.19
CA SER A 208 7.66 11.21 18.54
C SER A 208 6.34 11.62 17.88
N VAL A 209 5.34 11.94 18.70
CA VAL A 209 4.03 12.44 18.25
C VAL A 209 4.17 13.70 17.41
N GLN A 210 5.05 14.61 17.80
CA GLN A 210 5.30 15.85 17.08
C GLN A 210 5.84 15.57 15.67
N ARG A 211 6.89 14.73 15.56
CA ARG A 211 7.47 14.40 14.25
C ARG A 211 6.46 13.71 13.33
N GLN A 212 5.61 12.84 13.88
CA GLN A 212 4.55 12.20 13.09
C GLN A 212 3.51 13.23 12.57
N ALA A 213 3.14 14.21 13.39
CA ALA A 213 2.25 15.30 12.98
C ALA A 213 2.89 16.21 11.92
N ASP A 214 4.17 16.53 12.06
CA ASP A 214 4.92 17.33 11.09
C ASP A 214 5.07 16.59 9.76
N LEU A 215 5.31 15.28 9.79
CA LEU A 215 5.29 14.43 8.60
C LEU A 215 3.92 14.44 7.90
N ALA A 216 2.83 14.47 8.67
CA ALA A 216 1.48 14.63 8.11
C ALA A 216 1.32 16.00 7.42
N HIS A 217 1.78 17.08 8.05
CA HIS A 217 1.77 18.42 7.44
C HIS A 217 2.59 18.45 6.14
N GLU A 218 3.81 17.91 6.14
CA GLU A 218 4.67 17.83 4.96
C GLU A 218 3.99 17.00 3.85
N THR A 219 3.35 15.88 4.19
CA THR A 219 2.59 15.04 3.25
C THR A 219 1.48 15.84 2.55
N PHE A 220 0.71 16.66 3.28
CA PHE A 220 -0.32 17.48 2.67
C PHE A 220 0.26 18.59 1.78
N THR A 221 1.44 19.11 2.10
CA THR A 221 2.17 20.03 1.21
C THR A 221 2.60 19.33 -0.09
N TRP A 222 3.14 18.10 0.00
CA TRP A 222 3.45 17.30 -1.18
C TRP A 222 2.20 16.98 -2.02
N LEU A 223 1.06 16.67 -1.41
CA LEU A 223 -0.20 16.49 -2.13
C LEU A 223 -0.63 17.75 -2.89
N LYS A 224 -0.46 18.94 -2.30
CA LYS A 224 -0.71 20.22 -2.99
C LYS A 224 0.24 20.41 -4.17
N ASN A 225 1.52 20.08 -4.00
CA ASN A 225 2.52 20.15 -5.07
C ASN A 225 2.16 19.22 -6.23
N ILE A 226 1.81 17.96 -5.95
CA ILE A 226 1.32 17.00 -6.95
C ILE A 226 0.06 17.54 -7.64
N ALA A 227 -0.87 18.14 -6.90
CA ALA A 227 -2.07 18.73 -7.50
C ALA A 227 -1.78 19.91 -8.43
N ASN A 228 -0.80 20.75 -8.10
CA ASN A 228 -0.35 21.82 -8.98
C ASN A 228 0.34 21.25 -10.23
N GLU A 229 1.06 20.15 -10.06
CA GLU A 229 1.66 19.38 -11.13
C GLU A 229 0.57 18.87 -12.10
N ILE A 230 -0.33 17.98 -11.66
CA ILE A 230 -1.18 17.16 -12.55
C ILE A 230 -2.63 17.67 -12.66
N LEU A 231 -3.06 18.60 -11.80
CA LEU A 231 -4.46 19.06 -11.73
C LEU A 231 -4.67 20.56 -11.95
N SER A 232 -3.63 21.35 -12.19
CA SER A 232 -3.71 22.83 -12.24
C SER A 232 -4.83 23.37 -13.14
N LYS A 233 -5.04 22.77 -14.31
CA LYS A 233 -6.04 23.20 -15.31
C LYS A 233 -7.40 22.50 -15.16
N ARG A 234 -7.61 21.72 -14.10
CA ARG A 234 -8.80 20.86 -13.97
C ARG A 234 -9.87 21.46 -13.07
N THR A 235 -11.10 21.47 -13.54
CA THR A 235 -12.27 21.95 -12.78
C THR A 235 -12.62 21.05 -11.58
N ASP A 236 -12.21 19.79 -11.59
CA ASP A 236 -12.44 18.83 -10.50
C ASP A 236 -11.30 18.77 -9.47
N LYS A 237 -10.28 19.64 -9.58
CA LYS A 237 -9.08 19.67 -8.71
C LYS A 237 -9.40 19.55 -7.22
N ALA A 238 -10.29 20.39 -6.69
CA ALA A 238 -10.61 20.39 -5.27
C ALA A 238 -11.24 19.06 -4.79
N LYS A 239 -12.09 18.46 -5.63
CA LYS A 239 -12.73 17.18 -5.33
C LYS A 239 -11.72 16.03 -5.31
N VAL A 240 -10.78 16.03 -6.26
CA VAL A 240 -9.73 15.01 -6.36
C VAL A 240 -8.76 15.11 -5.19
N ILE A 241 -8.31 16.31 -4.83
CA ILE A 241 -7.46 16.54 -3.65
C ILE A 241 -8.13 16.02 -2.38
N LYS A 242 -9.43 16.26 -2.20
CA LYS A 242 -10.16 15.77 -1.02
C LYS A 242 -10.14 14.25 -0.93
N LEU A 243 -10.27 13.54 -2.06
CA LEU A 243 -10.13 12.07 -2.10
C LEU A 243 -8.72 11.64 -1.70
N TRP A 244 -7.67 12.31 -2.19
CA TRP A 244 -6.29 12.01 -1.80
C TRP A 244 -6.05 12.24 -0.31
N GLN A 245 -6.59 13.33 0.26
CA GLN A 245 -6.46 13.62 1.69
C GLN A 245 -7.08 12.53 2.56
N HIS A 246 -8.22 11.96 2.15
CA HIS A 246 -8.85 10.84 2.85
C HIS A 246 -8.04 9.54 2.77
N ASN A 247 -7.07 9.45 1.87
CA ASN A 247 -6.17 8.30 1.75
C ASN A 247 -4.95 8.38 2.65
N VAL A 248 -4.69 9.52 3.31
CA VAL A 248 -3.63 9.65 4.30
C VAL A 248 -4.16 9.16 5.65
N MET A 249 -3.58 8.09 6.16
CA MET A 249 -4.00 7.42 7.38
C MET A 249 -2.94 7.59 8.48
N GLY A 250 -3.34 8.00 9.68
CA GLY A 250 -2.43 8.06 10.83
C GLY A 250 -2.38 6.73 11.59
N THR A 251 -1.19 6.18 11.83
CA THR A 251 -1.06 4.98 12.68
C THR A 251 -1.05 5.36 14.15
N LEU A 252 -1.84 4.66 14.95
CA LEU A 252 -2.03 4.86 16.39
C LEU A 252 -1.67 3.59 17.17
N GLU A 253 -1.27 3.77 18.42
CA GLU A 253 -1.07 2.70 19.38
C GLU A 253 -2.41 2.03 19.73
N ALA A 254 -2.37 0.74 20.06
CA ALA A 254 -3.48 0.03 20.69
C ALA A 254 -3.50 0.33 22.20
N ASN A 255 -3.65 1.61 22.56
CA ASN A 255 -3.88 2.05 23.94
C ASN A 255 -4.68 3.35 23.88
N PRO A 256 -5.86 3.45 24.53
CA PRO A 256 -6.74 4.60 24.38
C PRO A 256 -6.09 5.96 24.70
N GLU A 257 -5.30 6.04 25.79
CA GLU A 257 -4.69 7.29 26.23
C GLU A 257 -3.63 7.78 25.23
N LYS A 258 -2.69 6.90 24.86
CA LYS A 258 -1.66 7.20 23.87
C LYS A 258 -2.27 7.51 22.51
N ALA A 259 -3.25 6.71 22.08
CA ALA A 259 -3.95 6.91 20.82
C ALA A 259 -4.67 8.26 20.77
N PHE A 260 -5.25 8.74 21.88
CA PHE A 260 -5.90 10.05 21.91
C PHE A 260 -4.94 11.21 21.73
N VAL A 261 -3.76 11.16 22.38
CA VAL A 261 -2.73 12.19 22.24
C VAL A 261 -2.29 12.29 20.78
N ARG A 262 -1.95 11.14 20.18
CA ARG A 262 -1.49 11.06 18.79
C ARG A 262 -2.57 11.41 17.78
N ALA A 263 -3.79 10.88 17.97
CA ALA A 263 -4.93 11.19 17.11
C ALA A 263 -5.28 12.68 17.14
N LYS A 264 -5.17 13.35 18.30
CA LYS A 264 -5.42 14.80 18.41
C LYS A 264 -4.43 15.59 17.54
N ALA A 265 -3.13 15.33 17.69
CA ALA A 265 -2.08 16.02 16.92
C ALA A 265 -2.25 15.81 15.41
N LEU A 266 -2.48 14.56 14.98
CA LEU A 266 -2.72 14.22 13.57
C LEU A 266 -4.02 14.82 13.04
N TYR A 267 -5.08 14.86 13.85
CA TYR A 267 -6.34 15.51 13.48
C TYR A 267 -6.15 17.01 13.25
N GLN A 268 -5.36 17.68 14.10
CA GLN A 268 -4.98 19.08 13.88
C GLN A 268 -4.16 19.25 12.60
N ALA A 269 -3.32 18.27 12.27
CA ALA A 269 -2.56 18.25 11.01
C ALA A 269 -3.41 17.99 9.74
N GLY A 270 -4.70 17.66 9.90
CA GLY A 270 -5.64 17.44 8.79
C GLY A 270 -5.95 15.96 8.50
N VAL A 271 -5.35 15.03 9.22
CA VAL A 271 -5.63 13.58 9.08
C VAL A 271 -7.05 13.28 9.59
N ARG A 272 -7.81 12.48 8.83
CA ARG A 272 -9.17 12.06 9.19
C ARG A 272 -9.38 10.55 9.17
N THR A 273 -8.36 9.80 8.76
CA THR A 273 -8.36 8.35 8.68
C THR A 273 -7.28 7.82 9.61
N PHE A 274 -7.59 6.82 10.42
CA PHE A 274 -6.65 6.30 11.42
C PHE A 274 -6.61 4.78 11.37
N ARG A 275 -5.44 4.21 11.68
CA ARG A 275 -5.26 2.79 11.95
C ARG A 275 -4.87 2.60 13.41
N VAL A 276 -5.65 1.85 14.17
CA VAL A 276 -5.21 1.32 15.46
C VAL A 276 -4.41 0.05 15.19
N TYR A 277 -3.14 0.03 15.58
CA TYR A 277 -2.21 -1.05 15.25
C TYR A 277 -1.47 -1.58 16.49
N SER A 278 -1.61 -2.89 16.72
CA SER A 278 -0.76 -3.70 17.59
C SER A 278 -0.10 -4.83 16.79
N PRO A 279 1.22 -5.07 16.96
CA PRO A 279 1.87 -6.26 16.42
C PRO A 279 1.49 -7.54 17.19
N GLU A 280 1.04 -7.41 18.43
CA GLU A 280 0.67 -8.50 19.33
C GLU A 280 -0.85 -8.74 19.31
N PRO A 281 -1.31 -10.01 19.36
CA PRO A 281 -2.72 -10.33 19.58
C PRO A 281 -3.22 -9.73 20.89
N GLY A 282 -4.41 -9.15 20.89
CA GLY A 282 -4.98 -8.54 22.07
C GLY A 282 -6.34 -7.90 21.82
N ILE A 283 -7.06 -7.56 22.89
CA ILE A 283 -8.35 -6.87 22.81
C ILE A 283 -8.18 -5.36 22.67
N GLU A 284 -6.98 -4.85 22.93
CA GLU A 284 -6.62 -3.45 22.96
C GLU A 284 -6.89 -2.70 21.65
N PRO A 285 -6.67 -3.29 20.44
CA PRO A 285 -7.10 -2.65 19.21
C PRO A 285 -8.61 -2.37 19.18
N ILE A 286 -9.42 -3.28 19.71
CA ILE A 286 -10.88 -3.17 19.76
C ILE A 286 -11.30 -2.12 20.80
N THR A 287 -10.76 -2.18 22.03
CA THR A 287 -11.10 -1.21 23.08
C THR A 287 -10.69 0.21 22.71
N THR A 288 -9.51 0.37 22.09
CA THR A 288 -9.02 1.65 21.56
C THR A 288 -9.91 2.16 20.42
N THR A 289 -10.35 1.28 19.53
CA THR A 289 -11.30 1.61 18.46
C THR A 289 -12.62 2.13 19.02
N LEU A 290 -13.17 1.44 20.02
CA LEU A 290 -14.40 1.87 20.70
C LEU A 290 -14.23 3.24 21.35
N ALA A 291 -13.10 3.47 22.04
CA ALA A 291 -12.80 4.75 22.68
C ALA A 291 -12.68 5.91 21.66
N LEU A 292 -11.98 5.67 20.55
CA LEU A 292 -11.88 6.62 19.44
C LEU A 292 -13.24 6.89 18.78
N ARG A 293 -14.04 5.85 18.56
CA ARG A 293 -15.39 5.99 17.99
C ARG A 293 -16.31 6.77 18.91
N LYS A 294 -16.27 6.56 20.24
CA LYS A 294 -17.02 7.35 21.22
C LYS A 294 -16.61 8.83 21.19
N LYS A 295 -15.30 9.12 21.14
CA LYS A 295 -14.77 10.49 21.20
C LYS A 295 -14.99 11.29 19.90
N TYR A 296 -14.71 10.68 18.75
CA TYR A 296 -14.73 11.37 17.46
C TYR A 296 -15.97 11.07 16.62
N GLN A 297 -16.78 10.09 17.03
CA GLN A 297 -17.99 9.67 16.32
C GLN A 297 -17.70 9.44 14.84
N ASN A 298 -18.59 9.89 13.94
CA ASN A 298 -18.44 9.72 12.50
C ASN A 298 -17.47 10.71 11.84
N LYS A 299 -16.79 11.60 12.60
CA LYS A 299 -15.84 12.59 12.06
C LYS A 299 -14.54 11.96 11.55
N ILE A 300 -14.21 10.75 12.02
CA ILE A 300 -13.02 10.02 11.60
C ILE A 300 -13.38 8.65 11.00
N GLU A 301 -12.50 8.16 10.14
CA GLU A 301 -12.48 6.77 9.67
C GLU A 301 -11.45 5.97 10.48
N ILE A 302 -11.80 4.76 10.90
CA ILE A 302 -10.94 3.93 11.76
C ILE A 302 -10.76 2.56 11.12
N PHE A 303 -9.52 2.15 10.93
CA PHE A 303 -9.13 0.78 10.63
C PHE A 303 -8.50 0.15 11.87
N THR A 304 -8.70 -1.14 12.08
CA THR A 304 -8.28 -1.80 13.33
C THR A 304 -7.56 -3.10 13.02
N GLY A 305 -6.41 -3.33 13.64
CA GLY A 305 -5.71 -4.60 13.54
C GLY A 305 -4.48 -4.70 14.47
N GLN A 306 -3.81 -5.85 14.50
CA GLN A 306 -4.14 -7.03 13.70
C GLN A 306 -5.28 -7.84 14.36
N ILE A 307 -6.25 -8.26 13.55
CA ILE A 307 -7.34 -9.15 13.99
C ILE A 307 -6.91 -10.59 13.78
N THR A 308 -7.15 -11.44 14.79
CA THR A 308 -6.63 -12.81 14.81
C THR A 308 -7.67 -13.90 14.61
N ASP A 309 -8.94 -13.57 14.78
CA ASP A 309 -10.05 -14.53 14.65
C ASP A 309 -11.37 -13.84 14.24
N VAL A 310 -12.37 -14.66 13.93
CA VAL A 310 -13.70 -14.19 13.48
C VAL A 310 -14.43 -13.40 14.58
N ALA A 311 -14.33 -13.82 15.84
CA ALA A 311 -15.02 -13.15 16.94
C ALA A 311 -14.44 -11.75 17.21
N GLN A 312 -13.11 -11.59 17.14
CA GLN A 312 -12.45 -10.30 17.17
C GLN A 312 -12.85 -9.41 16.00
N ALA A 313 -12.99 -9.96 14.79
CA ALA A 313 -13.46 -9.20 13.63
C ALA A 313 -14.88 -8.64 13.84
N GLN A 314 -15.80 -9.47 14.35
CA GLN A 314 -17.17 -9.06 14.70
C GLN A 314 -17.19 -8.01 15.82
N LYS A 315 -16.32 -8.15 16.83
CA LYS A 315 -16.15 -7.16 17.90
C LYS A 315 -15.58 -5.84 17.37
N ALA A 316 -14.61 -5.89 16.45
CA ALA A 316 -14.05 -4.69 15.81
C ALA A 316 -15.10 -3.95 14.97
N GLU A 317 -15.91 -4.69 14.19
CA GLU A 317 -17.06 -4.14 13.49
C GLU A 317 -18.05 -3.48 14.46
N SER A 318 -18.41 -4.17 15.54
CA SER A 318 -19.34 -3.67 16.56
C SER A 318 -18.80 -2.45 17.31
N ALA A 319 -17.49 -2.37 17.52
CA ALA A 319 -16.80 -1.19 18.07
C ALA A 319 -16.80 0.02 17.11
N GLY A 320 -17.23 -0.19 15.86
CA GLY A 320 -17.35 0.83 14.83
C GLY A 320 -16.11 0.98 13.97
N ALA A 321 -15.30 -0.07 13.78
CA ALA A 321 -14.27 -0.07 12.75
C ALA A 321 -14.90 0.10 11.34
N ASN A 322 -14.23 0.82 10.45
CA ASN A 322 -14.59 0.96 9.04
C ASN A 322 -13.92 -0.07 8.14
N GLY A 323 -12.97 -0.83 8.68
CA GLY A 323 -12.27 -1.93 8.04
C GLY A 323 -11.29 -2.54 9.03
N ILE A 324 -10.82 -3.75 8.74
CA ILE A 324 -9.87 -4.45 9.60
C ILE A 324 -8.60 -4.81 8.85
N PHE A 325 -7.49 -4.86 9.57
CA PHE A 325 -6.25 -5.46 9.10
C PHE A 325 -6.07 -6.83 9.75
N ILE A 326 -5.65 -7.80 8.96
CA ILE A 326 -5.27 -9.14 9.42
C ILE A 326 -3.88 -9.49 8.91
N GLY A 327 -3.21 -10.40 9.62
CA GLY A 327 -1.90 -10.93 9.24
C GLY A 327 -0.84 -10.62 10.29
N ILE A 328 -0.37 -11.67 10.97
CA ILE A 328 0.79 -11.68 11.86
C ILE A 328 1.71 -12.79 11.37
N GLY A 329 3.01 -12.52 11.27
CA GLY A 329 4.01 -13.53 10.88
C GLY A 329 4.19 -13.75 9.38
N GLY A 330 3.33 -13.20 8.51
CA GLY A 330 3.40 -13.42 7.05
C GLY A 330 4.29 -12.45 6.27
N GLY A 331 4.84 -11.41 6.90
CA GLY A 331 5.67 -10.41 6.21
C GLY A 331 7.01 -10.99 5.77
N GLY A 332 7.47 -10.69 4.55
CA GLY A 332 8.70 -11.29 4.01
C GLY A 332 10.01 -11.01 4.77
N ARG A 333 9.98 -10.14 5.80
CA ARG A 333 11.09 -9.85 6.75
C ARG A 333 10.67 -10.02 8.21
N CYS A 334 9.50 -10.59 8.45
CA CYS A 334 8.98 -10.89 9.77
C CYS A 334 9.45 -12.30 10.15
N ILE A 335 10.08 -12.43 11.31
CA ILE A 335 10.50 -13.72 11.87
C ILE A 335 9.68 -14.09 13.12
N THR A 336 8.59 -13.36 13.41
CA THR A 336 7.68 -13.68 14.52
C THR A 336 7.23 -15.13 14.46
N GLY A 337 6.82 -15.63 13.27
CA GLY A 337 6.43 -17.02 13.09
C GLY A 337 7.56 -18.02 13.37
N VAL A 338 8.76 -17.71 12.89
CA VAL A 338 9.96 -18.54 13.11
C VAL A 338 10.33 -18.59 14.60
N ARG A 339 10.23 -17.46 15.31
CA ARG A 339 10.62 -17.36 16.72
C ARG A 339 9.55 -17.88 17.69
N SER A 340 8.27 -17.64 17.41
CA SER A 340 7.17 -17.95 18.33
C SER A 340 6.45 -19.26 18.01
N GLY A 341 6.68 -19.86 16.83
CA GLY A 341 5.89 -20.98 16.32
C GLY A 341 4.42 -20.63 16.03
N SER A 342 4.02 -19.38 16.25
CA SER A 342 2.64 -18.90 16.16
C SER A 342 2.51 -17.99 14.94
N VAL A 343 1.76 -18.45 13.94
CA VAL A 343 1.41 -17.67 12.75
C VAL A 343 -0.09 -17.69 12.59
N ILE A 344 -0.69 -16.52 12.35
CA ILE A 344 -2.08 -16.50 11.91
C ILE A 344 -2.09 -17.03 10.49
N ASN A 345 -2.77 -18.16 10.29
CA ASN A 345 -3.12 -18.64 8.96
C ASN A 345 -4.14 -17.66 8.34
N TRP A 346 -3.63 -16.54 7.81
CA TRP A 346 -4.48 -15.50 7.27
C TRP A 346 -5.29 -15.97 6.06
N PRO A 347 -4.81 -16.87 5.15
CA PRO A 347 -5.65 -17.39 4.09
C PRO A 347 -6.94 -18.04 4.60
N GLU A 348 -6.81 -18.87 5.64
CA GLU A 348 -7.96 -19.51 6.30
C GLU A 348 -8.83 -18.49 7.03
N LEU A 349 -8.24 -17.51 7.73
CA LEU A 349 -9.01 -16.46 8.41
C LEU A 349 -9.82 -15.61 7.43
N VAL A 350 -9.24 -15.17 6.30
CA VAL A 350 -9.99 -14.45 5.25
C VAL A 350 -11.15 -15.29 4.76
N TRP A 351 -10.90 -16.58 4.50
CA TRP A 351 -11.93 -17.50 4.03
C TRP A 351 -13.08 -17.66 5.03
N ASN A 352 -12.75 -17.77 6.32
CA ASN A 352 -13.73 -17.93 7.39
C ASN A 352 -14.50 -16.64 7.71
N LEU A 353 -13.97 -15.46 7.37
CA LEU A 353 -14.65 -14.17 7.56
C LEU A 353 -15.76 -13.91 6.53
N ARG A 354 -15.84 -14.71 5.46
CA ARG A 354 -16.84 -14.55 4.40
C ARG A 354 -18.26 -14.73 4.96
N GLY A 355 -19.11 -13.71 4.75
CA GLY A 355 -20.45 -13.66 5.31
C GLY A 355 -20.54 -13.40 6.83
N GLN A 356 -19.41 -13.27 7.54
CA GLN A 356 -19.39 -13.07 9.00
C GLN A 356 -19.32 -11.60 9.44
N ILE A 357 -18.81 -10.72 8.58
CA ILE A 357 -18.66 -9.28 8.81
C ILE A 357 -19.09 -8.48 7.58
N LYS A 358 -19.43 -7.20 7.77
CA LYS A 358 -19.89 -6.28 6.72
C LYS A 358 -18.92 -5.12 6.47
N ILE A 359 -17.69 -5.23 6.96
CA ILE A 359 -16.60 -4.27 6.74
C ILE A 359 -15.45 -4.91 5.96
N PRO A 360 -14.67 -4.14 5.20
CA PRO A 360 -13.59 -4.68 4.38
C PRO A 360 -12.42 -5.23 5.19
N VAL A 361 -11.77 -6.23 4.61
CA VAL A 361 -10.58 -6.92 5.16
C VAL A 361 -9.35 -6.53 4.35
N ILE A 362 -8.33 -6.00 5.03
CA ILE A 362 -7.02 -5.68 4.47
C ILE A 362 -6.04 -6.75 4.95
N VAL A 363 -5.40 -7.45 4.03
CA VAL A 363 -4.40 -8.47 4.37
C VAL A 363 -3.01 -7.84 4.39
N GLU A 364 -2.25 -8.09 5.45
CA GLU A 364 -0.90 -7.58 5.64
C GLU A 364 0.11 -8.71 5.86
N GLY A 365 1.14 -8.73 5.01
CA GLY A 365 2.19 -9.74 5.01
C GLY A 365 1.92 -10.89 4.03
N GLY A 366 2.87 -11.14 3.13
CA GLY A 366 2.88 -12.29 2.21
C GLY A 366 1.87 -12.21 1.06
N ALA A 367 0.86 -11.34 1.13
CA ALA A 367 -0.18 -11.22 0.11
C ALA A 367 0.25 -10.45 -1.15
N SER A 368 1.29 -9.61 -1.10
CA SER A 368 1.75 -8.81 -2.24
C SER A 368 2.27 -9.64 -3.40
N ASP A 369 2.80 -10.82 -3.11
CA ASP A 369 3.35 -11.74 -4.13
C ASP A 369 2.26 -12.70 -4.66
N HIS A 370 1.06 -12.65 -4.08
CA HIS A 370 -0.07 -13.54 -4.38
C HIS A 370 -1.37 -12.74 -4.55
N VAL A 371 -1.32 -11.65 -5.34
CA VAL A 371 -2.44 -10.70 -5.51
C VAL A 371 -3.74 -11.40 -5.90
N ALA A 372 -3.69 -12.24 -6.93
CA ALA A 372 -4.89 -12.91 -7.45
C ALA A 372 -5.56 -13.82 -6.43
N VAL A 373 -4.77 -14.64 -5.73
CA VAL A 373 -5.27 -15.58 -4.72
C VAL A 373 -5.82 -14.81 -3.52
N SER A 374 -5.10 -13.79 -3.06
CA SER A 374 -5.50 -12.95 -1.92
C SER A 374 -6.86 -12.29 -2.16
N LEU A 375 -7.07 -11.71 -3.35
CA LEU A 375 -8.37 -11.13 -3.70
C LEU A 375 -9.46 -12.19 -3.75
N LEU A 376 -9.22 -13.35 -4.36
CA LEU A 376 -10.22 -14.44 -4.45
C LEU A 376 -10.62 -15.02 -3.10
N LEU A 377 -9.71 -15.07 -2.14
CA LEU A 377 -10.02 -15.49 -0.77
C LEU A 377 -11.09 -14.60 -0.14
N GLY A 378 -11.15 -13.31 -0.52
CA GLY A 378 -12.07 -12.32 0.05
C GLY A 378 -11.36 -11.07 0.58
N ALA A 379 -10.05 -10.94 0.39
CA ALA A 379 -9.34 -9.72 0.73
C ALA A 379 -9.94 -8.55 -0.07
N SER A 380 -10.29 -7.49 0.64
CA SER A 380 -10.75 -6.24 0.02
C SER A 380 -9.58 -5.40 -0.45
N ALA A 381 -8.44 -5.48 0.23
CA ALA A 381 -7.19 -4.86 -0.18
C ALA A 381 -5.97 -5.59 0.38
N ILE A 382 -4.80 -5.27 -0.16
CA ILE A 382 -3.50 -5.86 0.18
C ILE A 382 -2.56 -4.75 0.66
N SER A 383 -2.01 -4.93 1.87
CA SER A 383 -1.00 -4.04 2.43
C SER A 383 0.36 -4.27 1.75
N VAL A 384 1.02 -3.19 1.33
CA VAL A 384 2.28 -3.18 0.60
C VAL A 384 3.30 -2.25 1.27
N SER A 385 4.57 -2.66 1.25
CA SER A 385 5.70 -1.90 1.79
C SER A 385 6.82 -1.83 0.74
N ARG A 386 7.88 -2.63 0.95
CA ARG A 386 9.08 -2.73 0.13
C ARG A 386 8.75 -2.90 -1.36
N ALA A 387 7.83 -3.82 -1.71
CA ALA A 387 7.46 -4.11 -3.10
C ALA A 387 7.03 -2.89 -3.93
N VAL A 388 6.44 -1.87 -3.29
CA VAL A 388 5.96 -0.67 -3.99
C VAL A 388 6.91 0.51 -3.82
N SER A 389 7.37 0.77 -2.60
CA SER A 389 8.11 1.99 -2.29
C SER A 389 9.50 1.75 -1.69
N GLY A 390 9.93 0.51 -1.49
CA GLY A 390 11.31 0.23 -1.08
C GLY A 390 12.28 0.53 -2.22
N GLY A 391 13.34 1.29 -1.94
CA GLY A 391 14.39 1.60 -2.92
C GLY A 391 13.99 2.64 -3.98
N THR A 392 12.82 3.27 -3.88
CA THR A 392 12.37 4.25 -4.87
C THR A 392 12.85 5.67 -4.53
N LEU A 393 12.74 6.59 -5.50
CA LEU A 393 13.00 8.01 -5.32
C LEU A 393 12.11 8.64 -4.25
N GLU A 394 10.88 8.16 -4.09
CA GLU A 394 9.94 8.65 -3.08
C GLU A 394 10.23 8.12 -1.67
N SER A 395 10.97 7.02 -1.54
CA SER A 395 11.26 6.42 -0.23
C SER A 395 12.29 7.26 0.56
N PRO A 396 12.42 7.05 1.89
CA PRO A 396 13.44 7.71 2.70
C PRO A 396 14.83 7.74 2.03
N GLY A 397 15.53 8.86 2.17
CA GLY A 397 16.83 9.09 1.51
C GLY A 397 16.75 9.51 0.03
N GLY A 398 15.56 9.56 -0.59
CA GLY A 398 15.38 10.17 -1.89
C GLY A 398 16.26 9.56 -3.00
N ALA A 399 17.12 10.39 -3.56
CA ALA A 399 18.10 10.08 -4.60
C ALA A 399 19.46 9.59 -4.05
N LEU A 400 19.63 9.50 -2.73
CA LEU A 400 20.86 9.01 -2.08
C LEU A 400 20.75 7.51 -1.79
N TYR A 401 21.74 6.75 -2.24
CA TYR A 401 21.78 5.29 -2.14
C TYR A 401 23.12 4.80 -1.57
N CYS A 402 23.10 3.62 -0.95
CA CYS A 402 24.30 2.84 -0.67
C CYS A 402 24.71 2.07 -1.93
N VAL A 403 26.02 2.00 -2.20
CA VAL A 403 26.59 1.14 -3.25
C VAL A 403 26.96 -0.21 -2.64
N GLY A 404 26.22 -1.27 -2.99
CA GLY A 404 26.49 -2.63 -2.52
C GLY A 404 27.70 -3.26 -3.20
N LYS A 405 28.19 -4.38 -2.64
CA LYS A 405 29.36 -5.12 -3.15
C LYS A 405 29.27 -5.51 -4.64
N SER A 406 28.06 -5.77 -5.14
CA SER A 406 27.80 -6.10 -6.54
C SER A 406 27.61 -4.88 -7.46
N GLY A 407 27.88 -3.67 -6.95
CA GLY A 407 27.60 -2.40 -7.64
C GLY A 407 26.12 -2.00 -7.64
N LYS A 408 25.23 -2.84 -7.09
CA LYS A 408 23.80 -2.52 -7.00
C LYS A 408 23.53 -1.44 -5.96
N LEU A 409 22.76 -0.44 -6.38
CA LEU A 409 22.29 0.62 -5.49
C LEU A 409 21.14 0.12 -4.62
N PHE A 410 21.21 0.41 -3.32
CA PHE A 410 20.17 0.03 -2.38
C PHE A 410 19.99 1.07 -1.27
N LYS A 411 18.88 0.95 -0.56
CA LYS A 411 18.62 1.66 0.69
C LYS A 411 18.45 0.64 1.82
N PRO A 412 18.97 0.89 3.02
CA PRO A 412 18.72 0.02 4.15
C PRO A 412 17.22 -0.08 4.47
N TYR A 413 16.74 -1.27 4.83
CA TYR A 413 15.35 -1.56 5.10
C TYR A 413 15.20 -2.60 6.21
N GLY A 414 14.60 -2.24 7.35
CA GLY A 414 14.25 -3.16 8.42
C GLY A 414 12.75 -3.48 8.45
N GLY A 415 12.41 -4.70 8.88
CA GLY A 415 11.04 -4.99 9.33
C GLY A 415 10.68 -4.13 10.57
N GLU A 416 9.38 -3.92 10.83
CA GLU A 416 8.90 -3.04 11.92
C GLU A 416 9.36 -3.46 13.32
N ALA A 417 9.74 -4.74 13.50
CA ALA A 417 10.28 -5.29 14.74
C ALA A 417 11.77 -5.67 14.64
N SER A 418 12.50 -5.13 13.65
CA SER A 418 13.95 -5.34 13.50
C SER A 418 14.76 -4.68 14.60
N ALA A 419 16.00 -5.16 14.81
CA ALA A 419 16.94 -4.55 15.75
C ALA A 419 17.12 -3.04 15.50
N ARG A 420 17.22 -2.63 14.24
CA ARG A 420 17.21 -1.21 13.82
C ARG A 420 16.02 -0.46 14.39
N THR A 421 14.80 -0.98 14.19
CA THR A 421 13.59 -0.25 14.57
C THR A 421 13.43 -0.23 16.10
N LYS A 422 13.77 -1.32 16.79
CA LYS A 422 13.78 -1.39 18.25
C LYS A 422 14.77 -0.38 18.85
N TYR A 423 15.95 -0.23 18.24
CA TYR A 423 16.93 0.80 18.62
C TYR A 423 16.35 2.22 18.49
N LEU A 424 15.74 2.53 17.35
CA LEU A 424 15.13 3.84 17.11
C LEU A 424 13.93 4.11 18.04
N ASP A 425 13.24 3.06 18.47
CA ASP A 425 12.16 3.12 19.46
C ASP A 425 12.65 3.23 20.92
N GLY A 426 13.96 3.14 21.17
CA GLY A 426 14.53 3.10 22.52
C GLY A 426 14.22 1.81 23.30
N LYS A 427 13.88 0.71 22.62
CA LYS A 427 13.50 -0.57 23.22
C LYS A 427 14.70 -1.50 23.41
N LEU A 428 15.69 -1.01 24.15
CA LEU A 428 16.93 -1.71 24.45
C LEU A 428 16.91 -2.22 25.90
N LEU A 429 17.50 -3.39 26.12
CA LEU A 429 17.90 -3.89 27.43
C LEU A 429 19.28 -3.31 27.81
N PRO A 430 19.77 -3.52 29.05
CA PRO A 430 21.15 -3.21 29.41
C PRO A 430 22.15 -3.75 28.38
N PHE A 431 23.28 -3.06 28.23
CA PHE A 431 24.33 -3.37 27.25
C PHE A 431 23.90 -3.20 25.78
N ASN A 432 22.91 -2.35 25.51
CA ASN A 432 22.42 -2.06 24.15
C ASN A 432 21.93 -3.31 23.40
N ILE A 433 21.19 -4.18 24.09
CA ILE A 433 20.63 -5.39 23.46
C ILE A 433 19.19 -5.09 23.01
N PRO A 434 18.86 -5.13 21.71
CA PRO A 434 17.49 -4.91 21.25
C PRO A 434 16.54 -5.98 21.79
N SER A 435 15.46 -5.55 22.44
CA SER A 435 14.48 -6.46 23.02
C SER A 435 13.54 -7.04 21.98
N PHE A 436 13.25 -8.34 22.08
CA PHE A 436 12.24 -9.06 21.28
C PHE A 436 12.31 -8.73 19.77
N VAL A 437 13.49 -8.97 19.16
CA VAL A 437 13.70 -8.74 17.72
C VAL A 437 12.93 -9.78 16.90
N GLU A 438 11.97 -9.33 16.11
CA GLU A 438 11.10 -10.19 15.30
C GLU A 438 11.08 -9.77 13.83
N GLY A 439 12.05 -8.96 13.44
CA GLY A 439 12.27 -8.61 12.04
C GLY A 439 13.75 -8.60 11.68
N GLU A 440 14.01 -8.74 10.38
CA GLU A 440 15.37 -8.68 9.83
C GLU A 440 15.69 -7.28 9.28
N THR A 441 16.98 -6.94 9.27
CA THR A 441 17.51 -5.76 8.57
C THR A 441 18.06 -6.22 7.21
N THR A 442 17.53 -5.69 6.12
CA THR A 442 17.93 -6.05 4.75
C THR A 442 18.14 -4.81 3.89
N SER A 443 18.41 -5.02 2.61
CA SER A 443 18.43 -3.95 1.62
C SER A 443 17.12 -3.91 0.82
N ALA A 444 16.73 -2.71 0.38
CA ALA A 444 15.79 -2.48 -0.70
C ALA A 444 16.58 -1.96 -1.92
N GLU A 445 16.76 -2.80 -2.93
CA GLU A 445 17.45 -2.43 -4.17
C GLU A 445 16.65 -1.35 -4.93
N MET A 446 17.37 -0.47 -5.64
CA MET A 446 16.80 0.70 -6.34
C MET A 446 15.64 0.36 -7.29
N SER A 447 15.72 -0.78 -7.99
CA SER A 447 14.63 -1.24 -8.85
C SER A 447 14.49 -2.75 -8.78
N TYR A 448 13.25 -3.22 -8.76
CA TYR A 448 12.92 -4.65 -8.91
C TYR A 448 13.02 -5.12 -10.37
N VAL A 449 12.96 -4.19 -11.32
CA VAL A 449 13.03 -4.47 -12.75
C VAL A 449 14.29 -3.86 -13.34
N LYS A 450 15.13 -4.72 -13.89
CA LYS A 450 16.36 -4.33 -14.61
C LYS A 450 15.96 -3.38 -15.74
N HIS A 451 16.64 -2.22 -15.86
CA HIS A 451 16.44 -1.19 -16.90
C HIS A 451 15.30 -0.16 -16.72
N LEU A 452 14.64 -0.11 -15.56
CA LEU A 452 13.61 0.91 -15.29
C LEU A 452 13.98 1.85 -14.13
N TYR A 453 13.33 3.01 -14.12
CA TYR A 453 13.59 4.10 -13.18
C TYR A 453 12.88 3.87 -11.83
N PRO A 454 13.52 4.23 -10.70
CA PRO A 454 13.07 3.86 -9.36
C PRO A 454 11.92 4.75 -8.87
N THR A 455 10.69 4.53 -9.33
CA THR A 455 9.51 5.26 -8.84
C THR A 455 8.43 4.34 -8.30
N LEU A 456 7.85 4.76 -7.17
CA LEU A 456 6.71 4.13 -6.51
C LEU A 456 5.57 3.84 -7.48
N THR A 457 5.25 4.79 -8.36
CA THR A 457 4.09 4.68 -9.23
C THR A 457 4.22 3.57 -10.27
N TYR A 458 5.45 3.27 -10.71
CA TYR A 458 5.70 2.17 -11.63
C TYR A 458 5.50 0.82 -10.93
N ASN A 459 6.10 0.65 -9.74
CA ASN A 459 5.91 -0.58 -8.96
C ASN A 459 4.43 -0.79 -8.59
N LEU A 460 3.71 0.29 -8.28
CA LEU A 460 2.27 0.24 -8.04
C LEU A 460 1.48 -0.13 -9.31
N HIS A 461 1.87 0.39 -10.48
CA HIS A 461 1.27 0.02 -11.75
C HIS A 461 1.39 -1.48 -12.02
N TYR A 462 2.56 -2.06 -11.76
CA TYR A 462 2.79 -3.50 -11.91
C TYR A 462 1.80 -4.32 -11.06
N LEU A 463 1.64 -3.97 -9.79
CA LEU A 463 0.65 -4.62 -8.92
C LEU A 463 -0.80 -4.35 -9.35
N PHE A 464 -1.10 -3.17 -9.91
CA PHE A 464 -2.41 -2.94 -10.53
C PHE A 464 -2.65 -3.91 -11.69
N GLU A 465 -1.65 -4.17 -12.53
CA GLU A 465 -1.79 -5.17 -13.60
C GLU A 465 -2.09 -6.55 -13.04
N ASP A 466 -1.43 -6.99 -11.97
CA ASP A 466 -1.72 -8.27 -11.31
C ASP A 466 -3.19 -8.36 -10.84
N ALA A 467 -3.69 -7.30 -10.21
CA ALA A 467 -5.10 -7.24 -9.79
C ALA A 467 -6.07 -7.25 -10.99
N ILE A 468 -5.71 -6.58 -12.10
CA ILE A 468 -6.52 -6.57 -13.32
C ILE A 468 -6.50 -7.95 -14.00
N LEU A 469 -5.36 -8.60 -14.10
CA LEU A 469 -5.25 -9.97 -14.60
C LEU A 469 -6.06 -10.93 -13.73
N ALA A 470 -6.03 -10.75 -12.41
CA ALA A 470 -6.84 -11.54 -11.49
C ALA A 470 -8.33 -11.50 -11.83
N MET A 471 -8.84 -10.33 -12.23
CA MET A 471 -10.24 -10.12 -12.63
C MET A 471 -10.52 -10.64 -14.05
N VAL A 472 -9.65 -10.31 -15.02
CA VAL A 472 -9.88 -10.63 -16.44
C VAL A 472 -9.89 -12.14 -16.69
N PHE A 473 -8.99 -12.91 -16.07
CA PHE A 473 -8.95 -14.37 -16.22
C PHE A 473 -10.11 -15.11 -15.53
N ARG A 474 -11.02 -14.38 -14.86
CA ARG A 474 -12.28 -14.91 -14.31
C ARG A 474 -13.50 -14.14 -14.79
N ASN A 475 -13.31 -13.30 -15.81
CA ASN A 475 -14.35 -12.46 -16.39
C ASN A 475 -15.17 -11.66 -15.36
N ALA A 476 -14.47 -11.11 -14.35
CA ALA A 476 -15.06 -10.33 -13.28
C ALA A 476 -14.94 -8.81 -13.57
N ASN A 477 -16.04 -8.09 -13.45
CA ASN A 477 -16.12 -6.64 -13.67
C ASN A 477 -15.93 -5.81 -12.40
N SER A 478 -15.84 -6.45 -11.24
CA SER A 478 -15.56 -5.79 -9.98
C SER A 478 -14.87 -6.75 -9.02
N ILE A 479 -14.24 -6.21 -7.97
CA ILE A 479 -13.67 -7.03 -6.90
C ILE A 479 -14.79 -7.84 -6.20
N SER A 480 -15.97 -7.26 -6.02
CA SER A 480 -17.11 -7.97 -5.46
C SER A 480 -17.64 -9.11 -6.35
N GLU A 481 -17.60 -8.96 -7.67
CA GLU A 481 -17.90 -10.06 -8.59
C GLU A 481 -16.83 -11.16 -8.50
N LEU A 482 -15.55 -10.77 -8.45
CA LEU A 482 -14.44 -11.72 -8.24
C LEU A 482 -14.60 -12.49 -6.93
N HIS A 483 -15.03 -11.81 -5.85
CA HIS A 483 -15.34 -12.45 -4.58
C HIS A 483 -16.52 -13.42 -4.67
N SER A 484 -17.47 -13.25 -5.60
CA SER A 484 -18.74 -13.99 -5.59
C SER A 484 -18.77 -15.24 -6.47
N ILE A 485 -17.65 -15.63 -7.08
CA ILE A 485 -17.57 -16.81 -7.98
C ILE A 485 -17.80 -18.11 -7.19
N ASN A 486 -18.88 -18.83 -7.52
CA ASN A 486 -19.31 -20.05 -6.83
C ASN A 486 -19.49 -21.22 -7.81
N PRO A 487 -18.89 -22.41 -7.59
CA PRO A 487 -17.91 -22.72 -6.56
C PRO A 487 -16.62 -21.90 -6.72
N SER A 488 -15.90 -21.69 -5.62
CA SER A 488 -14.66 -20.92 -5.66
C SER A 488 -13.65 -21.54 -6.66
N PRO A 489 -12.95 -20.71 -7.47
CA PRO A 489 -11.93 -21.20 -8.41
C PRO A 489 -10.62 -21.60 -7.71
N LEU A 490 -10.52 -21.45 -6.40
CA LEU A 490 -9.35 -21.84 -5.61
C LEU A 490 -9.09 -23.35 -5.68
N ARG A 491 -7.83 -23.73 -5.83
CA ARG A 491 -7.35 -25.12 -5.85
C ARG A 491 -6.12 -25.25 -4.96
N ARG A 492 -5.80 -26.47 -4.55
CA ARG A 492 -4.50 -26.78 -3.96
C ARG A 492 -3.48 -26.85 -5.10
N SER A 493 -2.41 -26.08 -5.01
CA SER A 493 -1.27 -26.18 -5.91
C SER A 493 -0.31 -27.25 -5.40
N THR A 494 0.22 -28.06 -6.32
CA THR A 494 1.29 -29.02 -6.02
C THR A 494 2.64 -28.43 -6.43
N SER A 495 3.74 -29.01 -5.94
CA SER A 495 5.09 -28.61 -6.35
C SER A 495 5.30 -28.70 -7.87
N PHE A 496 4.73 -29.72 -8.53
CA PHE A 496 4.79 -29.87 -9.99
C PHE A 496 3.96 -28.83 -10.75
N ASP A 497 2.81 -28.43 -10.22
CA ASP A 497 2.02 -27.33 -10.80
C ASP A 497 2.78 -26.00 -10.73
N PHE A 498 3.52 -25.73 -9.64
CA PHE A 498 4.41 -24.58 -9.59
C PHE A 498 5.55 -24.64 -10.60
N PHE A 499 6.20 -25.80 -10.71
CA PHE A 499 7.27 -26.00 -11.68
C PHE A 499 6.81 -25.65 -13.10
N GLN A 500 5.63 -26.13 -13.52
CA GLN A 500 5.11 -25.92 -14.88
C GLN A 500 4.79 -24.46 -15.23
N ARG A 501 4.48 -23.59 -14.26
CA ARG A 501 4.00 -22.22 -14.50
C ARG A 501 5.07 -21.26 -15.08
N ASN A 502 6.33 -21.68 -15.16
CA ASN A 502 7.45 -20.92 -15.73
C ASN A 502 8.33 -21.75 -16.69
N THR A 503 7.81 -22.85 -17.28
CA THR A 503 8.61 -23.72 -18.16
C THR A 503 8.65 -23.29 -19.63
N HIS A 504 8.01 -22.18 -20.01
CA HIS A 504 7.97 -21.69 -21.40
C HIS A 504 8.00 -20.17 -21.48
#